data_AF-A0A9P7AM22-F1
#
_entry.id   AF-A0A9P7AM22-F1
#
_cell.length_a   1.000
_cell.length_b   1.000
_cell.length_c   1.000
_cell.angle_alpha   90.00
_cell.angle_beta   90.00
_cell.angle_gamma   90.00
#
_symmetry.space_group_name_H-M   'P 1'
#
loop_
_entity.id
_entity.type
_entity.pdbx_description
1 polymer ?
#
loop_
_entity_poly.entity_id
_entity_poly.type
_entity_poly.pdbx_seq_one_letter_code
_entity_poly.pdbx_strand_id
1 'polypeptide(L)' 'MNDSNFCKMIHMKRTLCRKYKQARNGITESEKAFNRLDEAVPAASKKEWLASERIAQSSRINDPVVMDVYEINIKK' A
#
# COMPACT_ATOMS: atom_id res chain seq x y z
N MET A 1 -17.80 7.74 37.67
CA MET A 1 -17.27 6.45 37.14
C MET A 1 -18.36 5.88 36.24
N ASN A 2 -18.35 6.20 34.93
CA ASN A 2 -19.42 5.81 34.00
C ASN A 2 -18.84 5.30 32.67
N ASP A 3 -17.75 4.55 32.78
CA ASP A 3 -17.09 3.92 31.63
C ASP A 3 -17.74 2.56 31.37
N SER A 4 -19.01 2.61 30.98
CA SER A 4 -19.80 1.42 30.64
C SER A 4 -19.28 0.81 29.34
N ASN A 5 -19.12 -0.52 29.33
CA ASN A 5 -18.79 -1.29 28.12
C ASN A 5 -19.73 -0.97 26.94
N PHE A 6 -20.97 -0.57 27.22
CA PHE A 6 -21.92 -0.14 26.21
C PHE A 6 -21.48 1.15 25.48
N CYS A 7 -21.00 2.16 26.21
CA CYS A 7 -20.47 3.39 25.61
C CYS A 7 -19.27 3.09 24.72
N LYS A 8 -18.35 2.23 25.17
CA LYS A 8 -17.18 1.78 24.38
C LYS A 8 -17.61 1.15 23.06
N MET A 9 -18.59 0.25 23.09
CA MET A 9 -19.11 -0.41 21.88
C MET A 9 -19.71 0.59 20.88
N ILE A 10 -20.48 1.58 21.37
CA ILE A 10 -21.04 2.64 20.51
C ILE A 10 -19.93 3.50 19.88
N HIS A 11 -18.90 3.86 20.65
CA HIS A 11 -17.75 4.61 20.14
C HIS A 11 -16.94 3.81 19.10
N MET A 12 -16.76 2.51 19.31
CA MET A 12 -16.10 1.63 18.32
C MET A 12 -16.88 1.60 17.01
N LYS A 13 -18.20 1.39 17.06
CA LYS A 13 -19.05 1.40 15.86
C LYS A 13 -18.93 2.70 15.09
N ARG A 14 -19.04 3.85 15.78
CA ARG A 14 -18.89 5.19 15.16
C ARG A 14 -17.53 5.36 14.51
N THR A 15 -16.47 4.92 15.18
CA THR A 15 -15.09 4.99 14.67
C THR A 15 -14.92 4.13 13.42
N LEU A 16 -15.44 2.90 13.43
CA LEU A 16 -15.40 2.00 12.27
C LEU A 16 -16.16 2.60 11.08
N CYS A 17 -17.37 3.12 11.29
CA CYS A 17 -18.13 3.78 10.23
C CYS A 17 -17.38 4.99 9.64
N ARG A 18 -16.72 5.79 10.48
CA ARG A 18 -15.90 6.92 10.02
C ARG A 18 -14.70 6.45 9.20
N LYS A 19 -13.95 5.47 9.71
CA LYS A 19 -12.79 4.88 9.02
C LYS A 19 -13.19 4.27 7.69
N TYR A 20 -14.31 3.56 7.64
CA TYR A 20 -14.82 2.98 6.40
C TYR A 20 -15.13 4.06 5.35
N LYS A 21 -15.83 5.13 5.72
CA LYS A 21 -16.10 6.25 4.80
C LYS A 21 -14.82 6.91 4.31
N GLN A 22 -13.85 7.13 5.19
CA GLN A 22 -12.56 7.69 4.83
C GLN A 22 -11.79 6.78 3.88
N ALA A 23 -11.70 5.48 4.18
CA ALA A 23 -11.07 4.50 3.32
C ALA A 23 -11.74 4.47 1.95
N ARG A 24 -13.08 4.40 1.91
CA ARG A 24 -13.84 4.40 0.66
C ARG A 24 -13.57 5.64 -0.20
N ASN A 25 -13.55 6.82 0.41
CA ASN A 25 -13.23 8.05 -0.30
C ASN A 25 -11.75 8.10 -0.74
N GLY A 26 -10.86 7.52 0.08
CA GLY A 26 -9.44 7.44 -0.20
C GLY A 26 -9.10 6.50 -1.35
N ILE A 27 -9.94 5.51 -1.68
CA ILE A 27 -9.70 4.58 -2.81
C ILE A 27 -9.52 5.36 -4.10
N THR A 28 -10.49 6.19 -4.48
CA THR A 28 -10.46 6.93 -5.74
C THR A 28 -9.28 7.89 -5.83
N GLU A 29 -8.94 8.57 -4.73
CA GLU A 29 -7.79 9.48 -4.73
C GLU A 29 -6.45 8.73 -4.76
N SER A 30 -6.37 7.58 -4.10
CA SER A 30 -5.19 6.72 -4.15
C SER A 30 -5.01 6.15 -5.56
N GLU A 31 -6.06 5.63 -6.18
CA GLU A 31 -6.05 5.13 -7.56
C GLU A 31 -5.57 6.20 -8.54
N LYS A 32 -6.09 7.43 -8.45
CA LYS A 32 -5.63 8.55 -9.27
C LYS A 32 -4.15 8.86 -9.03
N ALA A 33 -3.70 8.87 -7.78
CA ALA A 33 -2.31 9.12 -7.44
C ALA A 33 -1.39 8.02 -8.01
N PHE A 34 -1.77 6.75 -7.89
CA PHE A 34 -1.03 5.63 -8.45
C PHE A 34 -0.98 5.69 -9.98
N ASN A 35 -2.10 5.96 -10.64
CA ASN A 35 -2.13 6.09 -12.10
C ASN A 35 -1.23 7.22 -12.60
N ARG A 36 -1.24 8.37 -11.91
CA ARG A 36 -0.34 9.49 -12.25
C ARG A 36 1.13 9.12 -12.10
N LEU A 37 1.49 8.37 -11.06
CA LEU A 37 2.86 7.88 -10.89
C LEU A 37 3.23 6.90 -12.00
N ASP A 38 2.33 5.97 -12.32
CA ASP A 38 2.55 4.97 -13.37
C ASP A 38 2.68 5.60 -14.77
N GLU A 39 1.88 6.63 -15.07
CA GLU A 39 1.96 7.41 -16.31
C GLU A 39 3.24 8.26 -16.41
N ALA A 40 3.77 8.72 -15.27
CA ALA A 40 5.00 9.52 -15.25
C ALA A 40 6.28 8.68 -15.48
N VAL A 41 6.19 7.35 -15.36
CA VAL A 41 7.34 6.45 -15.49
C VAL A 41 7.61 6.15 -16.98
N PRO A 42 8.86 6.27 -17.45
CA PRO A 42 9.22 5.87 -18.81
C PRO A 42 8.91 4.39 -19.08
N ALA A 43 8.35 4.09 -20.26
CA ALA A 43 7.93 2.74 -20.62
C ALA A 43 9.05 1.68 -20.53
N ALA A 44 10.30 2.07 -20.83
CA ALA A 44 11.46 1.21 -20.69
C ALA A 44 11.70 0.80 -19.23
N SER A 45 11.70 1.78 -18.31
CA SER A 45 11.85 1.55 -16.87
C SER A 45 10.71 0.70 -16.32
N LYS A 46 9.47 0.95 -16.76
CA LYS A 46 8.31 0.13 -16.35
C LYS A 46 8.48 -1.34 -16.74
N LYS A 47 8.95 -1.61 -17.96
CA LYS A 47 9.18 -2.98 -18.44
C LYS A 47 10.30 -3.67 -17.64
N GLU A 48 11.37 -2.96 -17.35
CA GLU A 48 12.49 -3.46 -16.54
C GLU A 48 12.04 -3.79 -15.12
N TRP A 49 11.33 -2.88 -14.45
CA TRP A 49 10.84 -3.10 -13.08
C TRP A 49 9.87 -4.27 -12.99
N LEU A 50 8.95 -4.41 -13.95
CA LEU A 50 8.04 -5.56 -13.98
C LEU A 50 8.79 -6.89 -14.19
N ALA A 51 9.90 -6.89 -14.93
CA ALA A 51 10.72 -8.08 -15.09
C ALA A 51 11.45 -8.42 -13.78
N SER A 52 12.08 -7.42 -13.15
CA SER A 52 12.75 -7.58 -11.85
C SER A 52 11.79 -8.04 -10.75
N GLU A 53 10.58 -7.46 -10.69
CA GLU A 53 9.54 -7.85 -9.75
C GLU A 53 9.16 -9.33 -9.91
N ARG A 54 8.91 -9.78 -11.15
CA ARG A 54 8.58 -11.18 -11.42
C ARG A 54 9.68 -12.14 -10.95
N ILE A 55 10.93 -11.82 -11.24
CA ILE A 55 12.08 -12.63 -10.84
C ILE A 55 12.20 -12.67 -9.32
N ALA A 56 12.10 -11.50 -8.66
CA ALA A 56 12.15 -11.40 -7.21
C ALA A 56 11.06 -12.27 -6.55
N GLN A 57 9.80 -12.14 -7.03
CA GLN A 57 8.69 -12.90 -6.48
C GLN A 57 8.79 -14.41 -6.72
N SER A 58 9.27 -14.85 -7.88
CA SER A 58 9.45 -16.28 -8.17
C SER A 58 10.57 -16.90 -7.36
N SER A 59 11.63 -16.14 -7.09
CA SER A 59 12.85 -16.67 -6.46
C SER A 59 12.92 -16.43 -4.96
N ARG A 60 12.00 -15.64 -4.38
CA ARG A 60 12.02 -15.21 -2.96
C ARG A 60 12.26 -16.29 -1.91
N ILE A 61 11.86 -17.54 -2.18
CA ILE A 61 12.02 -18.66 -1.23
C ILE A 61 13.42 -19.29 -1.35
N ASN A 62 13.95 -19.37 -2.57
CA ASN A 62 15.20 -20.05 -2.87
C ASN A 62 16.42 -19.12 -2.79
N ASP A 63 16.20 -17.84 -3.07
CA ASP A 63 17.22 -16.80 -3.00
C ASP A 63 16.58 -15.52 -2.43
N PRO A 64 16.67 -15.29 -1.12
CA PRO A 64 16.12 -14.08 -0.51
C PRO A 64 16.81 -12.78 -0.98
N VAL A 65 18.04 -12.84 -1.50
CA VAL A 65 18.83 -11.66 -1.91
C VAL A 65 18.18 -10.96 -3.11
N VAL A 66 17.45 -11.68 -3.96
CA VAL A 66 16.71 -11.05 -5.08
C VAL A 66 15.60 -10.10 -4.62
N MET A 67 15.20 -10.13 -3.35
CA MET A 67 14.24 -9.17 -2.78
C MET A 67 14.85 -7.78 -2.53
N ASP A 68 16.18 -7.64 -2.60
CA ASP A 68 16.87 -6.36 -2.42
C ASP A 68 16.52 -5.35 -3.52
N VAL A 69 15.90 -5.80 -4.62
CA VAL A 69 15.30 -4.94 -5.66
C VAL A 69 14.26 -3.95 -5.11
N TYR A 70 13.64 -4.26 -3.97
CA TYR A 70 12.70 -3.36 -3.30
C TYR A 70 13.38 -2.39 -2.32
N GLU A 71 14.68 -2.55 -2.04
CA GLU A 71 15.39 -1.62 -1.17
C GLU A 71 15.58 -0.27 -1.87
N ILE A 72 14.98 0.77 -1.29
CA ILE A 72 15.12 2.13 -1.78
C ILE A 72 16.40 2.72 -1.18
N ASN A 73 17.48 2.73 -1.97
CA ASN A 73 18.70 3.45 -1.60
C ASN A 73 18.54 4.95 -1.84
N ILE A 74 17.93 5.65 -0.88
CA ILE A 74 17.91 7.11 -0.86
C ILE A 74 19.31 7.58 -0.45
N LYS A 75 20.14 7.95 -1.43
CA LYS A 75 21.38 8.67 -1.13
C LYS A 75 20.99 10.03 -0.52
N LYS A 76 21.47 10.27 0.71
CA LYS A 76 21.30 11.54 1.42
C LYS A 76 21.98 12.69 0.69
#